data_AF-A0A1M6F2C1-F1
#
_entry.id   AF-A0A1M6F2C1-F1
#
_cell.length_a   1.000
_cell.length_b   1.000
_cell.length_c   1.000
_cell.angle_alpha   90.00
_cell.angle_beta   90.00
_cell.angle_gamma   90.00
#
_symmetry.space_group_name_H-M   'P 1'
#
loop_
_entity.id
_entity.type
_entity.pdbx_description
1 polymer ?
#
loop_
_entity_poly.entity_id
_entity_poly.type
_entity_poly.pdbx_seq_one_letter_code
_entity_poly.pdbx_strand_id
1 'polypeptide(L)'
;MGIVAFRPKKKVIPSSSKMRCEIYERAIVRFAANYSGSGELTKDNIKKLVYLNVKYVGAVNRAKREEYDISFYEKSPIKRLDILNATLDLMGLLTPAELMEIFPICKEYDGERYGVKDYFSTMEAIKELGTDKPIGSDSFSFLWDYRNMDVSRFLVELMSNMELMRMYQGKQSFMDYIMNMEPEQKEKKLPEYLKLL
;
A
#
# COMPACT_ATOMS: atom_id res chain seq x y z
N MET A 1 26.97 10.93 -50.86
CA MET A 1 25.73 10.46 -50.20
C MET A 1 26.06 9.24 -49.36
N GLY A 2 26.16 9.38 -48.04
CA GLY A 2 26.41 8.25 -47.14
C GLY A 2 25.09 7.61 -46.71
N ILE A 3 24.93 6.31 -46.97
CA ILE A 3 23.78 5.54 -46.51
C ILE A 3 23.92 5.35 -45.00
N VAL A 4 23.06 6.02 -44.22
CA VAL A 4 22.94 5.76 -42.78
C VAL A 4 22.24 4.41 -42.62
N ALA A 5 22.97 3.40 -42.16
CA ALA A 5 22.42 2.08 -41.87
C ALA A 5 21.34 2.21 -40.79
N PHE A 6 20.10 1.82 -41.13
CA PHE A 6 19.00 1.70 -40.19
C PHE A 6 19.35 0.63 -39.15
N ARG A 7 19.79 1.05 -37.95
CA ARG A 7 19.93 0.14 -36.82
C ARG A 7 18.53 -0.28 -36.36
N PRO A 8 18.17 -1.57 -36.40
CA PRO A 8 16.91 -2.01 -35.82
C PRO A 8 16.90 -1.66 -34.34
N LYS A 9 15.82 -1.02 -33.86
CA LYS A 9 15.62 -0.76 -32.42
C LYS A 9 15.74 -2.10 -31.70
N LYS A 10 16.73 -2.23 -30.80
CA LYS A 10 16.85 -3.40 -29.91
C LYS A 10 15.50 -3.58 -29.22
N LYS A 11 14.95 -4.80 -29.22
CA LYS A 11 13.79 -5.13 -28.39
C LYS A 11 14.14 -4.78 -26.94
N VAL A 12 13.47 -3.77 -26.40
CA VAL A 12 13.63 -3.39 -24.99
C VAL A 12 12.95 -4.49 -24.18
N ILE A 13 13.76 -5.34 -23.55
CA ILE A 13 13.24 -6.36 -22.62
C ILE A 13 12.74 -5.60 -21.38
N PRO A 14 11.46 -5.77 -20.97
CA PRO A 14 10.95 -5.09 -19.78
C PRO A 14 11.78 -5.46 -18.55
N SER A 15 11.91 -4.53 -17.60
CA SER A 15 12.58 -4.84 -16.34
C SER A 15 11.87 -5.98 -15.62
N SER A 16 12.60 -6.73 -14.78
CA SER A 16 12.01 -7.82 -13.96
C SER A 16 10.82 -7.34 -13.11
N SER A 17 10.82 -6.06 -12.72
CA SER A 17 9.77 -5.44 -11.92
C SER A 17 8.54 -5.10 -12.76
N LYS A 18 8.71 -4.64 -14.00
CA LYS A 18 7.61 -4.43 -14.95
C LYS A 18 6.89 -5.74 -15.29
N MET A 19 7.67 -6.80 -15.53
CA MET A 19 7.09 -8.13 -15.79
C MET A 19 6.28 -8.64 -14.59
N ARG A 20 6.73 -8.37 -13.34
CA ARG A 20 5.96 -8.68 -12.13
C ARG A 20 4.64 -7.89 -12.04
N CYS A 21 4.63 -6.62 -12.42
CA CYS A 21 3.41 -5.81 -12.44
C CYS A 21 2.34 -6.46 -13.34
N GLU A 22 2.72 -6.81 -14.58
CA GLU A 22 1.83 -7.44 -15.55
C GLU A 22 1.32 -8.81 -15.09
N ILE A 23 2.12 -9.56 -14.32
CA ILE A 23 1.70 -10.85 -13.77
C ILE A 23 0.61 -10.64 -12.72
N TYR A 24 0.82 -9.75 -11.75
CA TYR A 24 -0.16 -9.50 -10.69
C TYR A 24 -1.42 -8.85 -11.25
N GLU A 25 -1.31 -7.89 -12.15
CA GLU A 25 -2.45 -7.26 -12.81
C GLU A 25 -3.31 -8.30 -13.54
N ARG A 26 -2.69 -9.18 -14.35
CA ARG A 26 -3.41 -10.27 -15.01
C ARG A 26 -4.08 -11.23 -14.03
N ALA A 27 -3.44 -11.53 -12.89
CA ALA A 27 -4.03 -12.37 -11.87
C ALA A 27 -5.27 -11.71 -11.23
N ILE A 28 -5.20 -10.41 -10.92
CA ILE A 28 -6.32 -9.62 -10.38
C ILE A 28 -7.47 -9.56 -11.39
N VAL A 29 -7.20 -9.30 -12.67
CA VAL A 29 -8.23 -9.25 -13.72
C VAL A 29 -8.90 -10.61 -13.89
N ARG A 30 -8.13 -11.71 -13.91
CA ARG A 30 -8.67 -13.07 -13.97
C ARG A 30 -9.52 -13.40 -12.76
N PHE A 31 -9.08 -12.99 -11.58
CA PHE A 31 -9.86 -13.12 -10.36
C PHE A 31 -11.19 -12.38 -10.49
N ALA A 32 -11.17 -11.10 -10.85
CA ALA A 32 -12.39 -10.29 -11.03
C ALA A 32 -13.36 -10.89 -12.05
N ALA A 33 -12.85 -11.38 -13.19
CA ALA A 33 -13.67 -12.00 -14.24
C ALA A 33 -14.34 -13.32 -13.81
N ASN A 34 -13.71 -14.07 -12.90
CA ASN A 34 -14.26 -15.32 -12.38
C ASN A 34 -15.31 -15.10 -11.27
N TYR A 35 -15.31 -13.93 -10.64
CA TYR A 35 -16.18 -13.61 -9.49
C TYR A 35 -17.26 -12.56 -9.77
N SER A 36 -17.30 -11.98 -10.98
CA SER A 36 -18.40 -11.11 -11.43
C SER A 36 -19.75 -11.83 -11.65
N GLY A 37 -19.79 -13.16 -11.41
CA GLY A 37 -20.89 -14.06 -11.75
C GLY A 37 -21.93 -14.34 -10.67
N SER A 38 -21.58 -14.90 -9.49
CA SER A 38 -22.61 -15.49 -8.61
C SER A 38 -22.14 -16.08 -7.26
N GLY A 39 -21.13 -15.53 -6.57
CA GLY A 39 -20.68 -16.11 -5.28
C GLY A 39 -20.20 -15.10 -4.26
N GLU A 40 -20.59 -15.30 -2.99
CA GLU A 40 -19.99 -14.58 -1.86
C GLU A 40 -18.46 -14.76 -1.86
N LEU A 41 -17.72 -13.67 -1.60
CA LEU A 41 -16.27 -13.75 -1.47
C LEU A 41 -15.93 -14.54 -0.21
N THR A 42 -15.44 -15.75 -0.37
CA THR A 42 -14.91 -16.55 0.74
C THR A 42 -13.69 -15.86 1.35
N LYS A 43 -13.39 -16.17 2.63
CA LYS A 43 -12.19 -15.66 3.31
C LYS A 43 -10.90 -15.95 2.55
N ASP A 44 -10.76 -17.13 1.97
CA ASP A 44 -9.61 -17.50 1.14
C ASP A 44 -9.48 -16.64 -0.12
N ASN A 45 -10.62 -16.27 -0.71
CA ASN A 45 -10.65 -15.38 -1.87
C ASN A 45 -10.24 -13.95 -1.48
N ILE A 46 -10.69 -13.46 -0.32
CA ILE A 46 -10.27 -12.17 0.24
C ILE A 46 -8.74 -12.18 0.48
N LYS A 47 -8.22 -13.20 1.18
CA LYS A 47 -6.77 -13.36 1.43
C LYS A 47 -5.95 -13.31 0.14
N LYS A 48 -6.38 -14.03 -0.90
CA LYS A 48 -5.72 -14.02 -2.22
C LYS A 48 -5.75 -12.64 -2.87
N LEU A 49 -6.90 -11.97 -2.86
CA LEU A 49 -7.07 -10.67 -3.48
C LEU A 49 -6.23 -9.59 -2.76
N VAL A 50 -6.24 -9.60 -1.43
CA VAL A 50 -5.38 -8.73 -0.61
C VAL A 50 -3.91 -8.97 -0.93
N TYR A 51 -3.47 -10.24 -0.95
CA TYR A 51 -2.10 -10.59 -1.29
C TYR A 51 -1.69 -10.06 -2.67
N LEU A 52 -2.50 -10.33 -3.69
CA LEU A 52 -2.22 -9.91 -5.07
C LEU A 52 -2.14 -8.39 -5.20
N ASN A 53 -3.06 -7.65 -4.58
CA ASN A 53 -3.07 -6.18 -4.64
C ASN A 53 -1.85 -5.56 -3.95
N VAL A 54 -1.49 -6.01 -2.75
CA VAL A 54 -0.30 -5.51 -2.04
C VAL A 54 0.96 -5.79 -2.84
N LYS A 55 1.10 -7.00 -3.40
CA LYS A 55 2.25 -7.34 -4.25
C LYS A 55 2.28 -6.56 -5.55
N TYR A 56 1.13 -6.31 -6.17
CA TYR A 56 1.00 -5.44 -7.33
C TYR A 56 1.48 -4.02 -7.02
N VAL A 57 1.03 -3.44 -5.91
CA VAL A 57 1.47 -2.12 -5.45
C VAL A 57 2.99 -2.07 -5.26
N GLY A 58 3.56 -3.07 -4.57
CA GLY A 58 5.01 -3.17 -4.38
C GLY A 58 5.79 -3.32 -5.69
N ALA A 59 5.28 -4.11 -6.64
CA ALA A 59 5.88 -4.30 -7.96
C ALA A 59 5.88 -3.00 -8.77
N VAL A 60 4.74 -2.29 -8.80
CA VAL A 60 4.59 -0.98 -9.45
C VAL A 60 5.59 0.01 -8.85
N ASN A 61 5.68 0.07 -7.51
CA ASN A 61 6.60 0.99 -6.82
C ASN A 61 8.08 0.66 -7.06
N ARG A 62 8.41 -0.58 -7.39
CA ARG A 62 9.75 -0.96 -7.80
C ARG A 62 10.02 -0.59 -9.26
N ALA A 63 9.08 -0.86 -10.16
CA ALA A 63 9.19 -0.49 -11.57
C ALA A 63 9.34 1.04 -11.73
N LYS A 64 8.56 1.84 -10.99
CA LYS A 64 8.69 3.32 -10.93
C LYS A 64 10.12 3.76 -10.61
N ARG A 65 10.74 3.15 -9.59
CA ARG A 65 12.11 3.48 -9.17
C ARG A 65 13.16 3.09 -10.19
N GLU A 66 12.95 2.00 -10.92
CA GLU A 66 13.86 1.53 -11.96
C GLU A 66 13.74 2.34 -13.25
N GLU A 67 12.53 2.75 -13.64
CA GLU A 67 12.26 3.45 -14.91
C GLU A 67 12.30 4.99 -14.79
N TYR A 68 12.41 5.56 -13.57
CA TYR A 68 12.30 7.01 -13.31
C TYR A 68 11.05 7.66 -13.96
N ASP A 69 9.99 6.88 -14.19
CA ASP A 69 8.78 7.34 -14.86
C ASP A 69 7.74 7.85 -13.85
N ILE A 70 7.75 9.17 -13.65
CA ILE A 70 6.84 9.90 -12.75
C ILE A 70 5.43 10.05 -13.37
N SER A 71 5.29 9.89 -14.69
CA SER A 71 4.01 10.05 -15.41
C SER A 71 2.96 9.02 -15.01
N PHE A 72 3.37 7.95 -14.33
CA PHE A 72 2.46 6.95 -13.78
C PHE A 72 1.45 7.56 -12.80
N TYR A 73 1.88 8.52 -11.96
CA TYR A 73 0.99 9.21 -11.01
C TYR A 73 0.01 10.15 -11.73
N GLU A 74 0.40 10.69 -12.89
CA GLU A 74 -0.41 11.66 -13.66
C GLU A 74 -1.57 11.00 -14.41
N LYS A 75 -1.47 9.70 -14.73
CA LYS A 75 -2.48 9.03 -15.58
C LYS A 75 -3.85 8.92 -14.92
N SER A 76 -3.94 8.73 -13.59
CA SER A 76 -5.17 8.89 -12.79
C SER A 76 -4.89 8.62 -11.29
N PRO A 77 -4.63 9.65 -10.46
CA PRO A 77 -4.44 9.47 -9.02
C PRO A 77 -5.72 8.97 -8.32
N ILE A 78 -6.88 9.32 -8.85
CA ILE A 78 -8.20 8.87 -8.36
C ILE A 78 -8.31 7.34 -8.42
N LYS A 79 -8.13 6.75 -9.60
CA LYS A 79 -8.24 5.29 -9.77
C LYS A 79 -7.23 4.54 -8.91
N ARG A 80 -6.04 5.10 -8.74
CA ARG A 80 -5.00 4.51 -7.89
C ARG A 80 -5.44 4.52 -6.43
N LEU A 81 -5.97 5.63 -5.94
CA LEU A 81 -6.49 5.74 -4.58
C LEU A 81 -7.68 4.78 -4.36
N ASP A 82 -8.59 4.65 -5.33
CA ASP A 82 -9.73 3.72 -5.23
C ASP A 82 -9.28 2.27 -5.02
N ILE A 83 -8.26 1.81 -5.76
CA ILE A 83 -7.70 0.46 -5.60
C ILE A 83 -7.05 0.29 -4.22
N LEU A 84 -6.32 1.32 -3.75
CA LEU A 84 -5.66 1.28 -2.44
C LEU A 84 -6.68 1.24 -1.30
N ASN A 85 -7.72 2.09 -1.36
CA ASN A 85 -8.81 2.09 -0.38
C ASN A 85 -9.56 0.76 -0.39
N ALA A 86 -9.95 0.26 -1.57
CA ALA A 86 -10.62 -1.04 -1.67
C ALA A 86 -9.76 -2.19 -1.10
N THR A 87 -8.44 -2.13 -1.30
CA THR A 87 -7.52 -3.11 -0.71
C THR A 87 -7.46 -2.99 0.82
N LEU A 88 -7.45 -1.77 1.35
CA LEU A 88 -7.49 -1.50 2.79
C LEU A 88 -8.81 -2.00 3.43
N ASP A 89 -9.93 -1.80 2.75
CA ASP A 89 -11.24 -2.30 3.19
C ASP A 89 -11.26 -3.83 3.23
N LEU A 90 -10.72 -4.49 2.19
CA LEU A 90 -10.57 -5.95 2.17
C LEU A 90 -9.65 -6.46 3.28
N MET A 91 -8.59 -5.72 3.62
CA MET A 91 -7.76 -6.03 4.79
C MET A 91 -8.54 -5.92 6.09
N GLY A 92 -9.43 -4.92 6.21
CA GLY A 92 -10.33 -4.78 7.36
C GLY A 92 -11.28 -5.97 7.56
N LEU A 93 -11.60 -6.70 6.49
CA LEU A 93 -12.40 -7.92 6.59
C LEU A 93 -11.63 -9.12 7.16
N LEU A 94 -10.29 -9.08 7.20
CA LEU A 94 -9.47 -10.17 7.74
C LEU A 94 -9.31 -10.05 9.26
N THR A 95 -9.03 -11.16 9.93
CA THR A 95 -8.53 -11.15 11.31
C THR A 95 -7.00 -10.98 11.31
N PRO A 96 -6.39 -10.58 12.44
CA PRO A 96 -4.94 -10.63 12.58
C PRO A 96 -4.33 -11.99 12.25
N ALA A 97 -4.96 -13.09 12.67
CA ALA A 97 -4.52 -14.45 12.33
C ALA A 97 -4.46 -14.68 10.82
N GLU A 98 -5.53 -14.34 10.10
CA GLU A 98 -5.61 -14.48 8.65
C GLU A 98 -4.62 -13.57 7.91
N LEU A 99 -4.37 -12.37 8.42
CA LEU A 99 -3.37 -11.46 7.85
C LEU A 99 -1.95 -12.01 8.04
N MET A 100 -1.64 -12.58 9.21
CA MET A 100 -0.34 -13.19 9.50
C MET A 100 -0.04 -14.39 8.58
N GLU A 101 -1.05 -15.14 8.16
CA GLU A 101 -0.88 -16.25 7.20
C GLU A 101 -0.33 -15.77 5.85
N ILE A 102 -0.79 -14.60 5.36
CA ILE A 102 -0.40 -14.08 4.06
C ILE A 102 0.76 -13.06 4.12
N PHE A 103 0.93 -12.39 5.27
CA PHE A 103 1.97 -11.41 5.53
C PHE A 103 2.60 -11.62 6.91
N PRO A 104 3.52 -12.58 7.07
CA PRO A 104 4.14 -12.86 8.37
C PRO A 104 4.82 -11.63 9.00
N ILE A 105 4.75 -11.53 10.33
CA ILE A 105 5.36 -10.43 11.09
C ILE A 105 6.89 -10.53 11.02
N CYS A 106 7.55 -9.39 10.77
CA CYS A 106 9.00 -9.25 10.86
C CYS A 106 9.46 -9.37 12.31
N LYS A 107 10.47 -10.20 12.56
CA LYS A 107 11.10 -10.41 13.88
C LYS A 107 12.26 -9.43 14.10
N GLU A 108 11.96 -8.14 13.99
CA GLU A 108 12.84 -7.05 14.38
C GLU A 108 12.49 -6.65 15.82
N TYR A 109 13.48 -6.42 16.68
CA TYR A 109 13.28 -6.24 18.14
C TYR A 109 13.99 -5.00 18.71
N ASP A 110 14.61 -4.20 17.84
CA ASP A 110 15.37 -3.01 18.20
C ASP A 110 14.55 -1.72 18.00
N GLY A 111 13.22 -1.83 17.94
CA GLY A 111 12.33 -0.69 17.68
C GLY A 111 12.44 0.41 18.71
N GLU A 112 12.41 0.04 20.00
CA GLU A 112 12.54 0.97 21.12
C GLU A 112 13.83 1.81 21.03
N ARG A 113 14.94 1.18 20.61
CA ARG A 113 16.23 1.86 20.47
C ARG A 113 16.21 2.96 19.40
N TYR A 114 15.41 2.78 18.35
CA TYR A 114 15.36 3.68 17.19
C TYR A 114 14.06 4.49 17.12
N GLY A 115 13.17 4.37 18.11
CA GLY A 115 11.86 5.01 18.09
C GLY A 115 10.97 4.52 16.94
N VAL A 116 11.18 3.29 16.46
CA VAL A 116 10.42 2.70 15.35
C VAL A 116 9.60 1.52 15.83
N LYS A 117 8.47 1.29 15.17
CA LYS A 117 7.62 0.12 15.44
C LYS A 117 8.38 -1.16 15.11
N ASP A 118 8.24 -2.17 15.94
CA ASP A 118 8.91 -3.46 15.81
C ASP A 118 7.96 -4.64 16.09
N TYR A 119 8.50 -5.84 16.25
CA TYR A 119 7.73 -7.04 16.57
C TYR A 119 6.82 -6.83 17.80
N PHE A 120 7.31 -6.19 18.86
CA PHE A 120 6.53 -5.99 20.08
C PHE A 120 5.37 -5.04 19.84
N SER A 121 5.58 -3.95 19.09
CA SER A 121 4.49 -3.05 18.71
C SER A 121 3.37 -3.77 17.96
N THR A 122 3.71 -4.67 17.04
CA THR A 122 2.70 -5.48 16.33
C THR A 122 1.97 -6.43 17.28
N MET A 123 2.69 -7.10 18.18
CA MET A 123 2.06 -8.02 19.13
C MET A 123 1.12 -7.30 20.10
N GLU A 124 1.44 -6.08 20.50
CA GLU A 124 0.57 -5.21 21.31
C GLU A 124 -0.70 -4.85 20.54
N ALA A 125 -0.58 -4.36 19.30
CA ALA A 125 -1.75 -4.05 18.46
C ALA A 125 -2.66 -5.27 18.24
N ILE A 126 -2.08 -6.47 18.03
CA ILE A 126 -2.84 -7.73 17.91
C ILE A 126 -3.56 -8.07 19.22
N LYS A 127 -2.90 -7.88 20.36
CA LYS A 127 -3.48 -8.16 21.68
C LYS A 127 -4.64 -7.23 22.00
N GLU A 128 -4.52 -5.95 21.67
CA GLU A 128 -5.55 -4.94 21.91
C GLU A 128 -6.81 -5.19 21.08
N LEU A 129 -6.63 -5.49 19.79
CA LEU A 129 -7.74 -5.82 18.89
C LEU A 129 -8.36 -7.19 19.21
N GLY A 130 -7.49 -8.20 19.40
CA GLY A 130 -7.83 -9.61 19.52
C GLY A 130 -7.56 -10.39 18.22
N THR A 131 -6.86 -11.52 18.35
CA THR A 131 -6.32 -12.33 17.24
C THR A 131 -7.35 -12.82 16.21
N ASP A 132 -8.56 -13.16 16.67
CA ASP A 132 -9.62 -13.76 15.84
C ASP A 132 -10.76 -12.79 15.52
N LYS A 133 -10.63 -11.52 15.89
CA LYS A 133 -11.60 -10.48 15.53
C LYS A 133 -11.24 -9.85 14.19
N PRO A 134 -12.22 -9.51 13.33
CA PRO A 134 -11.94 -8.72 12.15
C PRO A 134 -11.24 -7.42 12.50
N ILE A 135 -10.27 -7.02 11.69
CA ILE A 135 -9.53 -5.76 11.84
C ILE A 135 -10.48 -4.55 11.77
N GLY A 136 -11.51 -4.62 10.93
CA GLY A 136 -12.58 -3.65 10.85
C GLY A 136 -12.19 -2.34 10.14
N SER A 137 -12.95 -1.29 10.42
CA SER A 137 -12.82 0.02 9.79
C SER A 137 -11.53 0.78 10.15
N ASP A 138 -10.93 0.46 11.30
CA ASP A 138 -9.67 1.08 11.75
C ASP A 138 -8.44 0.33 11.23
N SER A 139 -8.59 -0.36 10.09
CA SER A 139 -7.54 -1.16 9.46
C SER A 139 -6.28 -0.36 9.18
N PHE A 140 -6.39 0.93 8.81
CA PHE A 140 -5.20 1.77 8.65
C PHE A 140 -4.38 1.85 9.93
N SER A 141 -5.03 2.12 11.08
CA SER A 141 -4.36 2.29 12.37
C SER A 141 -3.70 0.99 12.81
N PHE A 142 -4.44 -0.13 12.74
CA PHE A 142 -3.89 -1.45 13.07
C PHE A 142 -2.68 -1.80 12.19
N LEU A 143 -2.80 -1.60 10.87
CA LEU A 143 -1.73 -1.94 9.93
C LEU A 143 -0.51 -1.03 10.07
N TRP A 144 -0.66 0.18 10.60
CA TRP A 144 0.47 1.09 10.85
C TRP A 144 1.44 0.53 11.88
N ASP A 145 0.91 -0.16 12.90
CA ASP A 145 1.69 -0.85 13.92
C ASP A 145 2.07 -2.29 13.51
N TYR A 146 1.57 -2.76 12.36
CA TYR A 146 1.84 -4.08 11.81
C TYR A 146 3.15 -4.12 11.02
N ARG A 147 4.15 -4.82 11.56
CA ARG A 147 5.48 -4.92 10.99
C ARG A 147 5.58 -6.02 9.95
N ASN A 148 5.30 -5.62 8.71
CA ASN A 148 5.63 -6.38 7.51
C ASN A 148 6.02 -5.41 6.39
N MET A 149 7.16 -5.63 5.75
CA MET A 149 7.69 -4.70 4.73
C MET A 149 6.77 -4.45 3.53
N ASP A 150 5.95 -5.41 3.15
CA ASP A 150 5.01 -5.23 2.04
C ASP A 150 3.78 -4.43 2.48
N VAL A 151 3.25 -4.71 3.67
CA VAL A 151 2.17 -3.93 4.30
C VAL A 151 2.61 -2.49 4.54
N SER A 152 3.78 -2.27 5.13
CA SER A 152 4.30 -0.91 5.39
C SER A 152 4.47 -0.12 4.08
N ARG A 153 5.01 -0.73 3.02
CA ARG A 153 5.12 -0.08 1.70
C ARG A 153 3.77 0.23 1.08
N PHE A 154 2.79 -0.64 1.29
CA PHE A 154 1.42 -0.41 0.84
C PHE A 154 0.81 0.81 1.54
N LEU A 155 0.94 0.94 2.87
CA LEU A 155 0.43 2.10 3.61
C LEU A 155 1.12 3.40 3.20
N VAL A 156 2.43 3.37 2.98
CA VAL A 156 3.18 4.54 2.48
C VAL A 156 2.66 4.98 1.11
N GLU A 157 2.37 4.04 0.20
CA GLU A 157 1.77 4.36 -1.10
C GLU A 157 0.36 4.93 -0.95
N LEU A 158 -0.46 4.39 -0.04
CA LEU A 158 -1.79 4.92 0.25
C LEU A 158 -1.71 6.37 0.73
N MET A 159 -0.89 6.65 1.75
CA MET A 159 -0.69 8.02 2.26
C MET A 159 -0.19 8.97 1.19
N SER A 160 0.77 8.52 0.37
CA SER A 160 1.34 9.33 -0.72
C SER A 160 0.28 9.66 -1.78
N ASN A 161 -0.63 8.73 -2.10
CA ASN A 161 -1.74 8.99 -3.02
C ASN A 161 -2.84 9.86 -2.39
N MET A 162 -3.12 9.72 -1.09
CA MET A 162 -4.04 10.62 -0.37
C MET A 162 -3.53 12.06 -0.41
N GLU A 163 -2.22 12.27 -0.20
CA GLU A 163 -1.59 13.58 -0.32
C GLU A 163 -1.67 14.14 -1.74
N LEU A 164 -1.35 13.32 -2.75
CA LEU A 164 -1.47 13.71 -4.15
C LEU A 164 -2.92 14.11 -4.50
N MET A 165 -3.90 13.36 -4.03
CA MET A 165 -5.32 13.66 -4.22
C MET A 165 -5.75 14.94 -3.51
N ARG A 166 -5.21 15.21 -2.32
CA ARG A 166 -5.45 16.46 -1.59
C ARG A 166 -4.93 17.66 -2.40
N MET A 167 -3.71 17.58 -2.91
CA MET A 167 -3.13 18.62 -3.78
C MET A 167 -3.91 18.79 -5.09
N TYR A 168 -4.35 17.69 -5.71
CA TYR A 168 -5.16 17.72 -6.93
C TYR A 168 -6.51 18.45 -6.72
N GLN A 169 -7.06 18.39 -5.51
CA GLN A 169 -8.26 19.13 -5.10
C GLN A 169 -7.98 20.61 -4.73
N GLY A 170 -6.77 21.11 -4.96
CA GLY A 170 -6.37 22.48 -4.64
C GLY A 170 -6.17 22.73 -3.13
N LYS A 171 -6.12 21.69 -2.31
CA LYS A 171 -5.82 21.81 -0.88
C LYS A 171 -4.30 21.84 -0.68
N GLN A 172 -3.85 22.48 0.40
CA GLN A 172 -2.44 22.49 0.81
C GLN A 172 -1.91 21.07 1.06
N SER A 173 -0.59 20.90 0.99
CA SER A 173 0.08 19.65 1.38
C SER A 173 -0.15 19.36 2.87
N PHE A 174 -0.06 18.09 3.30
CA PHE A 174 -0.11 17.71 4.73
C PHE A 174 0.98 18.42 5.51
N MET A 175 2.19 18.54 4.94
CA MET A 175 3.28 19.23 5.63
C MET A 175 2.97 20.71 5.83
N ASP A 176 2.50 21.41 4.79
CA ASP A 176 2.13 22.83 4.91
C ASP A 176 0.99 23.02 5.91
N TYR A 177 0.00 22.12 5.89
CA TYR A 177 -1.11 22.15 6.82
C TYR A 177 -0.64 22.00 8.27
N ILE A 178 0.30 21.09 8.53
CA ILE A 178 0.88 20.89 9.86
C ILE A 178 1.76 22.08 10.25
N MET A 179 2.58 22.61 9.34
CA MET A 179 3.41 23.80 9.63
C MET A 179 2.57 25.02 9.98
N ASN A 180 1.43 25.19 9.31
CA ASN A 180 0.50 26.29 9.52
C ASN A 180 -0.47 26.08 10.70
N MET A 181 -0.40 24.94 11.41
CA MET A 181 -1.19 24.71 12.62
C MET A 181 -0.55 25.37 13.84
N GLU A 182 -1.40 25.96 14.69
CA GLU A 182 -1.00 26.40 16.02
C GLU A 182 -0.58 25.22 16.91
N PRO A 183 0.40 25.37 17.82
CA PRO A 183 0.92 24.28 18.66
C PRO A 183 -0.19 23.50 19.41
N GLU A 184 -1.17 24.20 19.95
CA GLU A 184 -2.30 23.62 20.69
C GLU A 184 -3.24 22.78 19.80
N GLN A 185 -3.26 23.06 18.50
CA GLN A 185 -4.05 22.31 17.53
C GLN A 185 -3.34 21.01 17.12
N LYS A 186 -2.01 21.00 17.12
CA LYS A 186 -1.20 19.80 16.81
C LYS A 186 -1.45 18.70 17.84
N GLU A 187 -1.46 19.03 19.12
CA GLU A 187 -1.72 18.05 20.19
C GLU A 187 -3.12 17.43 20.13
N LYS A 188 -4.13 18.22 19.72
CA LYS A 188 -5.54 17.81 19.73
C LYS A 188 -6.04 17.19 18.44
N LYS A 189 -5.53 17.61 17.27
CA LYS A 189 -6.10 17.25 15.96
C LYS A 189 -5.27 16.27 15.15
N LEU A 190 -4.00 16.04 15.50
CA LEU A 190 -3.20 15.03 14.82
C LEU A 190 -3.63 13.62 15.26
N PRO A 191 -3.84 12.69 14.32
CA PRO A 191 -3.88 11.26 14.64
C PRO A 191 -2.62 10.89 15.42
N GLU A 192 -2.75 9.97 16.38
CA GLU A 192 -1.66 9.60 17.30
C GLU A 192 -0.38 9.20 16.57
N TYR A 193 -0.50 8.49 15.45
CA TYR A 193 0.64 8.09 14.62
C TYR A 193 1.38 9.25 13.92
N LEU A 194 0.76 10.43 13.76
CA LEU A 194 1.41 11.63 13.23
C LEU A 194 1.99 12.54 14.33
N LYS A 195 1.72 12.25 15.61
CA LYS A 195 2.30 13.00 16.74
C LYS A 195 3.75 12.61 17.05
N LEU A 196 4.23 11.53 16.45
CA LEU A 196 5.55 10.93 16.67
C LEU A 196 6.60 11.38 15.62
N LEU A 197 6.23 12.25 14.69
CA LEU A 197 7.12 12.90 13.71
C LEU A 197 7.57 14.28 14.22
#